data_AF-A0A6N3X4L6-F1
#
_entry.id   AF-A0A6N3X4L6-F1
#
_cell.length_a   1.000
_cell.length_b   1.000
_cell.length_c   1.000
_cell.angle_alpha   90.00
_cell.angle_beta   90.00
_cell.angle_gamma   90.00
#
_symmetry.space_group_name_H-M   'P 1'
#
loop_
_entity.id
_entity.type
_entity.pdbx_description
1 polymer ?
#
loop_
_entity_poly.entity_id
_entity_poly.type
_entity_poly.pdbx_seq_one_letter_code
_entity_poly.pdbx_strand_id
1 'polypeptide(L)'
;MTREMVNTSLNWVSLIGFLLFLYAVPAAAMGAVQISFVLHRRADGRPANFVKIAFIVFQSLGRLVCMPVAASIMLFQGWRLDPVLQFAVTLLALGVVCESAFSIASDYYKWKFRTGKGKTK
;
A
#
# COMPACT_ATOMS: atom_id res chain seq x y z
N MET A 1 -47.47 0.58 2.11
CA MET A 1 -46.31 1.29 1.54
C MET A 1 -45.38 1.68 2.67
N THR A 2 -44.69 0.68 3.24
CA THR A 2 -43.70 0.91 4.30
C THR A 2 -42.47 1.49 3.65
N ARG A 3 -42.11 2.71 4.07
CA ARG A 3 -40.87 3.36 3.66
C ARG A 3 -39.73 2.38 3.88
N GLU A 4 -38.93 2.12 2.86
CA GLU A 4 -37.62 1.54 3.09
C GLU A 4 -36.92 2.47 4.07
N MET A 5 -36.76 2.02 5.31
CA MET A 5 -35.70 2.53 6.16
C MET A 5 -34.43 2.07 5.44
N VAL A 6 -33.96 2.88 4.49
CA VAL A 6 -32.60 2.78 4.00
C VAL A 6 -31.76 2.87 5.26
N ASN A 7 -31.26 1.73 5.70
CA ASN A 7 -30.37 1.65 6.82
C ASN A 7 -29.15 2.44 6.36
N THR A 8 -29.13 3.73 6.68
CA THR A 8 -28.01 4.64 6.43
C THR A 8 -26.92 4.35 7.47
N SER A 9 -26.84 3.09 7.93
CA SER A 9 -25.66 2.54 8.54
C SER A 9 -24.60 2.52 7.46
N LEU A 10 -23.81 3.59 7.43
CA LEU A 10 -22.61 3.71 6.62
C LEU A 10 -21.88 2.36 6.61
N ASN A 11 -21.67 1.79 5.43
CA ASN A 11 -20.96 0.53 5.34
C ASN A 11 -19.50 0.75 5.78
N TRP A 12 -19.15 0.21 6.94
CA TRP A 12 -17.81 0.31 7.53
C TRP A 12 -16.72 -0.22 6.60
N VAL A 13 -17.02 -1.25 5.78
CA VAL A 13 -16.08 -1.77 4.78
C VAL A 13 -15.80 -0.75 3.68
N SER A 14 -16.84 -0.05 3.22
CA SER A 14 -16.67 1.01 2.23
C SER A 14 -15.87 2.18 2.81
N LEU A 15 -16.09 2.54 4.08
CA LEU A 15 -15.30 3.57 4.76
C LEU A 15 -13.80 3.17 4.86
N ILE A 16 -13.53 1.91 5.19
CA ILE A 16 -12.16 1.38 5.27
C ILE A 16 -11.53 1.30 3.87
N GLY A 17 -12.30 0.92 2.85
CA GLY A 17 -11.88 1.00 1.46
C GLY A 17 -11.50 2.42 1.05
N PHE A 18 -12.26 3.43 1.48
CA PHE A 18 -11.92 4.85 1.24
C PHE A 18 -10.59 5.25 1.89
N LEU A 19 -10.40 4.90 3.17
CA LEU A 19 -9.17 5.16 3.89
C LEU A 19 -7.96 4.46 3.24
N LEU A 20 -8.15 3.22 2.79
CA LEU A 20 -7.12 2.46 2.07
C LEU A 20 -6.76 3.12 0.74
N PHE A 21 -7.75 3.64 0.01
CA PHE A 21 -7.55 4.37 -1.23
C PHE A 21 -6.73 5.65 -0.98
N LEU A 22 -7.07 6.41 0.05
CA LEU A 22 -6.30 7.61 0.44
C LEU A 22 -4.88 7.26 0.86
N TYR A 23 -4.67 6.14 1.56
CA TYR A 23 -3.34 5.66 1.95
C TYR A 23 -2.50 5.17 0.77
N ALA A 24 -3.14 4.62 -0.28
CA ALA A 24 -2.46 4.16 -1.47
C ALA A 24 -1.70 5.31 -2.19
N VAL A 25 -2.21 6.54 -2.14
CA VAL A 25 -1.58 7.71 -2.78
C VAL A 25 -0.17 8.01 -2.23
N PRO A 26 0.03 8.28 -0.92
CA PRO A 26 1.36 8.49 -0.37
C PRO A 26 2.23 7.22 -0.41
N ALA A 27 1.63 6.03 -0.28
CA ALA A 27 2.37 4.77 -0.38
C ALA A 27 2.94 4.54 -1.80
N ALA A 28 2.18 4.87 -2.84
CA ALA A 28 2.61 4.82 -4.22
C ALA A 28 3.70 5.85 -4.53
N ALA A 29 3.57 7.08 -4.01
CA ALA A 29 4.59 8.12 -4.17
C ALA A 29 5.94 7.69 -3.57
N MET A 30 5.93 7.14 -2.35
CA MET A 30 7.13 6.58 -1.71
C MET A 30 7.75 5.42 -2.52
N GLY A 31 6.91 4.53 -3.04
CA GLY A 31 7.34 3.42 -3.90
C GLY A 31 8.01 3.90 -5.20
N ALA A 32 7.44 4.91 -5.86
CA ALA A 32 7.98 5.49 -7.09
C ALA A 32 9.35 6.17 -6.85
N VAL A 33 9.50 6.92 -5.75
CA VAL A 33 10.77 7.51 -5.35
C VAL A 33 11.81 6.42 -5.09
N GLN A 34 11.43 5.33 -4.43
CA GLN A 34 12.31 4.20 -4.16
C GLN A 34 12.76 3.49 -5.43
N ILE A 35 11.87 3.25 -6.40
CA ILE A 35 12.23 2.70 -7.71
C ILE A 35 13.21 3.62 -8.42
N SER A 36 12.92 4.93 -8.50
CA SER A 36 13.78 5.91 -9.17
C SER A 36 15.19 5.95 -8.56
N PHE A 37 15.30 5.92 -7.23
CA PHE A 37 16.58 5.84 -6.53
C PHE A 37 17.34 4.55 -6.78
N VAL A 38 16.63 3.42 -6.79
CA VAL A 38 17.25 2.11 -7.03
C VAL A 38 17.77 2.02 -8.48
N LEU A 39 17.00 2.52 -9.44
CA LEU A 39 17.34 2.52 -10.86
C LEU A 39 18.51 3.46 -11.17
N HIS A 40 18.52 4.68 -10.61
CA HIS A 40 19.60 5.65 -10.83
C HIS A 40 20.94 5.28 -10.18
N ARG A 41 20.93 4.52 -9.07
CA ARG A 41 22.13 4.37 -8.21
C ARG A 41 22.88 3.04 -8.38
N ARG A 42 22.48 2.16 -9.31
CA ARG A 42 23.08 0.81 -9.44
C ARG A 42 23.25 0.37 -10.90
N ALA A 43 24.19 1.01 -11.58
CA ALA A 43 24.85 0.43 -12.76
C ALA A 43 25.85 -0.70 -12.39
N ASP A 44 26.00 -1.03 -11.10
CA ASP A 44 26.89 -2.10 -10.62
C ASP A 44 26.20 -3.47 -10.67
N GLY A 45 26.43 -4.20 -11.77
CA GLY A 45 25.81 -5.48 -12.15
C GLY A 45 26.15 -6.70 -11.29
N ARG A 46 25.90 -6.67 -9.97
CA ARG A 46 25.99 -7.85 -9.11
C ARG A 46 24.67 -8.64 -9.11
N PRO A 47 24.65 -9.96 -9.39
CA PRO A 47 23.42 -10.75 -9.52
C PRO A 47 22.56 -10.80 -8.25
N ALA A 48 23.19 -10.75 -7.06
CA ALA A 48 22.46 -10.69 -5.78
C ALA A 48 21.64 -9.40 -5.60
N ASN A 49 22.01 -8.30 -6.27
CA ASN A 49 21.21 -7.07 -6.24
C ASN A 49 20.00 -7.16 -7.17
N PHE A 50 20.05 -7.96 -8.25
CA PHE A 50 18.96 -8.05 -9.22
C PHE A 50 17.67 -8.57 -8.59
N VAL A 51 17.75 -9.66 -7.80
CA VAL A 51 16.59 -10.24 -7.09
C VAL A 51 15.97 -9.22 -6.13
N LYS A 52 16.82 -8.49 -5.40
CA LYS A 52 16.38 -7.46 -4.46
C LYS A 52 15.67 -6.29 -5.17
N ILE A 53 16.18 -5.89 -6.33
CA ILE A 53 15.58 -4.83 -7.16
C ILE A 53 14.23 -5.31 -7.71
N ALA A 54 14.17 -6.51 -8.27
CA ALA A 54 12.93 -7.10 -8.78
C ALA A 54 11.86 -7.18 -7.68
N PHE A 55 12.24 -7.57 -6.46
CA PHE A 55 11.33 -7.59 -5.32
C PHE A 55 10.81 -6.20 -4.93
N ILE A 56 11.67 -5.18 -4.91
CA ILE A 56 11.27 -3.79 -4.62
C ILE A 56 10.33 -3.25 -5.70
N VAL A 57 10.62 -3.53 -6.97
CA VAL A 57 9.76 -3.15 -8.10
C VAL A 57 8.41 -3.85 -8.02
N PHE A 58 8.39 -5.15 -7.72
CA PHE A 58 7.16 -5.91 -7.54
C PHE A 58 6.32 -5.37 -6.38
N GLN A 59 6.94 -5.12 -5.23
CA GLN A 59 6.26 -4.59 -4.04
C GLN A 59 5.67 -3.19 -4.28
N SER A 60 6.42 -2.32 -4.97
CA SER A 60 5.96 -0.97 -5.31
C SER A 60 4.86 -0.97 -6.36
N LEU A 61 4.92 -1.85 -7.37
CA LEU A 61 3.82 -2.07 -8.31
C LEU A 61 2.57 -2.60 -7.60
N GLY A 62 2.73 -3.52 -6.65
CA GLY A 62 1.63 -4.01 -5.82
C GLY A 62 0.96 -2.89 -5.01
N ARG A 63 1.73 -1.95 -4.45
CA ARG A 63 1.19 -0.76 -3.78
C ARG A 63 0.48 0.19 -4.73
N LEU A 64 1.02 0.36 -5.94
CA LEU A 64 0.51 1.32 -6.92
C LEU A 64 -0.76 0.83 -7.63
N VAL A 65 -0.89 -0.48 -7.90
CA VAL A 65 -2.00 -1.04 -8.66
C VAL A 65 -2.93 -1.88 -7.78
N CYS A 66 -2.39 -2.88 -7.07
CA CYS A 66 -3.23 -3.83 -6.33
C CYS A 66 -3.95 -3.16 -5.14
N MET A 67 -3.27 -2.24 -4.45
CA MET A 67 -3.85 -1.53 -3.29
C MET A 67 -5.06 -0.65 -3.66
N PRO A 68 -4.99 0.25 -4.67
CA PRO A 68 -6.15 1.04 -5.08
C PRO A 68 -7.25 0.19 -5.74
N VAL A 69 -6.91 -0.88 -6.46
CA VAL A 69 -7.91 -1.82 -7.00
C VAL A 69 -8.66 -2.51 -5.85
N ALA A 70 -7.96 -3.04 -4.86
CA ALA A 70 -8.57 -3.66 -3.68
C ALA A 70 -9.45 -2.65 -2.91
N ALA A 71 -8.96 -1.43 -2.71
CA ALA A 71 -9.71 -0.34 -2.08
C ALA A 71 -11.00 0.01 -2.87
N SER A 72 -10.91 0.07 -4.19
CA SER A 72 -12.05 0.32 -5.08
C SER A 72 -13.10 -0.79 -5.00
N ILE A 73 -12.66 -2.05 -4.93
CA ILE A 73 -13.57 -3.19 -4.74
C ILE A 73 -14.28 -3.08 -3.38
N MET A 74 -13.56 -2.77 -2.30
CA MET A 74 -14.17 -2.57 -0.98
C MET A 74 -15.16 -1.40 -0.98
N LEU A 75 -14.86 -0.31 -1.69
CA LEU A 75 -15.74 0.85 -1.84
C LEU A 75 -17.07 0.50 -2.52
N PHE A 76 -16.99 -0.09 -3.72
CA PHE A 76 -18.17 -0.31 -4.57
C PHE A 76 -18.92 -1.61 -4.28
N GLN A 77 -18.24 -2.63 -3.77
CA GLN A 77 -18.82 -3.97 -3.55
C GLN A 77 -18.97 -4.31 -2.07
N GLY A 78 -18.43 -3.52 -1.14
CA GLY A 78 -18.46 -3.81 0.30
C GLY A 78 -19.85 -4.15 0.85
N TRP A 79 -20.92 -3.57 0.28
CA TRP A 79 -22.32 -3.79 0.70
C TRP A 79 -22.94 -5.12 0.27
N ARG A 80 -22.32 -5.83 -0.68
CA ARG A 80 -22.79 -7.11 -1.22
C ARG A 80 -22.06 -8.30 -0.61
N LEU A 81 -20.98 -8.04 0.13
CA LEU A 81 -20.24 -9.08 0.83
C LEU A 81 -21.05 -9.58 2.03
N ASP A 82 -20.99 -10.88 2.28
CA ASP A 82 -21.49 -11.49 3.51
C ASP A 82 -20.77 -10.89 4.73
N PRO A 83 -21.42 -10.73 5.90
CA PRO A 83 -20.81 -10.13 7.10
C PRO A 83 -19.48 -10.77 7.52
N VAL A 84 -19.32 -12.09 7.37
CA VAL A 84 -18.06 -12.77 7.69
C VAL A 84 -16.95 -12.38 6.71
N LEU A 85 -17.30 -12.27 5.44
CA LEU A 85 -16.37 -11.88 4.39
C LEU A 85 -15.97 -10.40 4.51
N GLN A 86 -16.92 -9.54 4.90
CA GLN A 86 -16.66 -8.13 5.23
C GLN A 86 -15.60 -8.00 6.33
N PHE A 87 -15.72 -8.80 7.40
CA PHE A 87 -14.74 -8.83 8.48
C PHE A 87 -13.37 -9.32 8.01
N ALA A 88 -13.33 -10.44 7.27
CA ALA A 88 -12.09 -11.01 6.75
C ALA A 88 -11.32 -10.04 5.85
N VAL A 89 -12.00 -9.39 4.90
CA VAL A 89 -11.37 -8.44 3.98
C VAL A 89 -10.91 -7.17 4.71
N THR A 90 -11.65 -6.74 5.74
CA THR A 90 -11.24 -5.62 6.59
C THR A 90 -9.94 -5.94 7.35
N LEU A 91 -9.83 -7.13 7.94
CA LEU A 91 -8.64 -7.56 8.66
C LEU A 91 -7.44 -7.73 7.72
N LEU A 92 -7.68 -8.24 6.50
CA LEU A 92 -6.67 -8.32 5.44
C LEU A 92 -6.16 -6.93 5.05
N ALA A 93 -7.07 -5.97 4.83
CA ALA A 93 -6.70 -4.60 4.48
C ALA A 93 -5.85 -3.94 5.58
N LEU A 94 -6.20 -4.13 6.85
CA LEU A 94 -5.40 -3.67 7.99
C LEU A 94 -4.01 -4.31 8.02
N GLY A 95 -3.92 -5.63 7.80
CA GLY A 95 -2.64 -6.33 7.71
C GLY A 95 -1.73 -5.77 6.61
N VAL A 96 -2.30 -5.53 5.42
CA VAL A 96 -1.58 -4.93 4.28
C VAL A 96 -1.08 -3.52 4.60
N VAL A 97 -1.90 -2.70 5.29
CA VAL A 97 -1.50 -1.35 5.73
C VAL A 97 -0.37 -1.43 6.77
N CYS A 98 -0.47 -2.32 7.76
CA CYS A 98 0.58 -2.52 8.76
C CYS A 98 1.90 -2.94 8.12
N GLU A 99 1.89 -3.96 7.25
CA GLU A 99 3.09 -4.43 6.56
C GLU A 99 3.69 -3.34 5.66
N SER A 100 2.84 -2.61 4.93
CA SER A 100 3.26 -1.47 4.12
C SER A 100 3.91 -0.38 4.97
N ALA A 101 3.31 -0.02 6.11
CA ALA A 101 3.81 1.00 7.01
C ALA A 101 5.19 0.62 7.59
N PHE A 102 5.36 -0.62 8.06
CA PHE A 102 6.65 -1.10 8.57
C PHE A 102 7.73 -1.10 7.48
N SER A 103 7.38 -1.52 6.27
CA SER A 103 8.32 -1.50 5.14
C SER A 103 8.72 -0.07 4.77
N ILE A 104 7.77 0.87 4.67
CA ILE A 104 8.04 2.28 4.39
C ILE A 104 8.91 2.89 5.49
N ALA A 105 8.61 2.65 6.76
CA ALA A 105 9.42 3.11 7.88
C ALA A 105 10.86 2.59 7.78
N SER A 106 11.03 1.29 7.49
CA SER A 106 12.35 0.68 7.33
C SER A 106 13.16 1.32 6.20
N ASP A 107 12.50 1.69 5.10
CA ASP A 107 13.14 2.29 3.94
C ASP A 107 13.46 3.77 4.19
N TYR A 108 12.60 4.48 4.91
CA TYR A 108 12.87 5.83 5.39
C TYR A 108 14.08 5.89 6.35
N TYR A 109 14.16 4.96 7.31
CA TYR A 109 15.33 4.87 8.20
C TYR A 109 16.62 4.61 7.40
N LYS A 110 16.61 3.63 6.49
CA LYS A 110 17.76 3.36 5.61
C LYS A 110 18.16 4.57 4.77
N TRP A 111 17.19 5.34 4.29
CA TRP A 111 17.43 6.58 3.56
C TRP A 111 18.12 7.63 4.43
N LYS A 112 17.57 7.93 5.62
CA LYS A 112 18.14 8.90 6.58
C LYS A 112 19.59 8.54 6.96
N PHE A 113 19.86 7.28 7.26
CA PHE A 113 21.21 6.82 7.59
C PHE A 113 22.20 6.88 6.41
N ARG A 114 21.73 6.74 5.17
CA ARG A 114 22.58 6.87 3.96
C ARG A 114 22.89 8.33 3.62
N THR A 115 21.94 9.24 3.83
CA THR A 115 22.16 10.68 3.62
C THR A 115 23.12 11.25 4.67
N GLY A 116 23.12 10.72 5.90
CA GLY A 116 24.07 11.11 6.95
C GLY A 116 25.54 10.76 6.64
N LYS A 117 25.80 9.64 5.95
CA LYS A 117 27.16 9.23 5.56
C LYS A 117 27.71 9.91 4.30
N GLY A 118 26.88 10.68 3.59
CA GLY A 118 27.29 11.42 2.39
C GLY A 118 27.90 12.80 2.65
N LYS A 119 27.89 13.28 3.90
CA LYS A 119 28.44 14.60 4.28
C LYS A 119 29.83 14.55 4.93
N THR A 120 30.43 13.36 5.07
CA THR A 120 31.83 13.19 5.48
C THR A 120 32.64 12.69 4.30
N LYS A 121 32.92 13.59 3.37
CA LYS A 121 34.12 13.55 2.53
C LYS A 121 34.60 14.97 2.34
#